data_AF-A0A2E7FIS2-F1
#
_entry.id   AF-A0A2E7FIS2-F1
#
_cell.length_a   1.000
_cell.length_b   1.000
_cell.length_c   1.000
_cell.angle_alpha   90.00
_cell.angle_beta   90.00
_cell.angle_gamma   90.00
#
_symmetry.space_group_name_H-M   'P 1'
#
loop_
_entity.id
_entity.type
_entity.pdbx_description
1 polymer ?
#
loop_
_entity_poly.entity_id
_entity_poly.type
_entity_poly.pdbx_seq_one_letter_code
_entity_poly.pdbx_strand_id
1 'polypeptide(L)'
;MTRILCTFSLSLTLLVGPVWAQSTPTKVIVYPLEAVIDSGAMSHGQYRKRYPGIDVTDFGLTDEGWYIRYTHQKLVYMFGPSDDLEYSRELKAVLEEIRLSAVLKNPKLSSSKIEIVKFEFSFASN
;
A
#
# COMPACT_ATOMS: atom_id res chain seq x y z
N MET A 1 -49.88 31.97 42.64
CA MET A 1 -49.65 32.52 41.29
C MET A 1 -48.15 32.49 41.03
N THR A 2 -47.60 31.34 40.62
CA THR A 2 -47.30 30.90 39.24
C THR A 2 -45.95 31.43 38.75
N ARG A 3 -45.04 30.45 38.55
CA ARG A 3 -43.65 30.50 38.06
C ARG A 3 -43.55 31.08 36.64
N ILE A 4 -42.34 31.49 36.22
CA ILE A 4 -41.68 31.08 34.95
C ILE A 4 -40.21 31.59 34.99
N LEU A 5 -39.27 30.64 35.12
CA LEU A 5 -37.87 30.80 34.75
C LEU A 5 -37.77 30.46 33.26
N CYS A 6 -37.33 31.39 32.42
CA CYS A 6 -37.09 31.14 31.01
C CYS A 6 -35.58 31.01 30.77
N THR A 7 -35.09 29.77 30.89
CA THR A 7 -33.73 29.39 30.45
C THR A 7 -33.68 29.39 28.93
N PHE A 8 -32.96 30.34 28.33
CA PHE A 8 -32.65 30.32 26.90
C PHE A 8 -31.50 29.33 26.65
N SER A 9 -31.85 28.14 26.18
CA SER A 9 -30.92 27.12 25.72
C SER A 9 -30.41 27.52 24.32
N LEU A 10 -29.10 27.81 24.21
CA LEU A 10 -28.45 28.13 22.94
C LEU A 10 -27.96 26.83 22.30
N SER A 11 -28.79 26.24 21.43
CA SER A 11 -28.52 25.00 20.72
C SER A 11 -27.45 25.21 19.63
N LEU A 12 -26.23 24.75 19.87
CA LEU A 12 -25.15 24.68 18.89
C LEU A 12 -25.42 23.52 17.91
N THR A 13 -25.95 23.81 16.73
CA THR A 13 -26.16 22.81 15.66
C THR A 13 -24.85 22.60 14.89
N LEU A 14 -24.16 21.50 15.20
CA LEU A 14 -23.06 20.96 14.40
C LEU A 14 -23.61 20.44 13.06
N LEU A 15 -23.43 21.20 11.99
CA LEU A 15 -23.56 20.69 10.62
C LEU A 15 -22.37 19.78 10.32
N VAL A 16 -22.53 18.49 10.61
CA VAL A 16 -21.61 17.44 10.13
C VAL A 16 -22.01 17.14 8.69
N GLY A 17 -21.37 17.83 7.73
CA GLY A 17 -21.53 17.52 6.32
C GLY A 17 -21.01 16.10 6.01
N PRO A 18 -21.69 15.32 5.15
CA PRO A 18 -21.20 14.01 4.75
C PRO A 18 -19.89 14.19 3.96
N VAL A 19 -18.78 13.76 4.53
CA VAL A 19 -17.54 13.54 3.77
C VAL A 19 -17.81 12.33 2.87
N TRP A 20 -18.17 12.60 1.62
CA TRP A 20 -18.18 11.59 0.57
C TRP A 20 -16.72 11.14 0.38
N ALA A 21 -16.32 10.07 1.05
CA ALA A 21 -15.03 9.45 0.84
C ALA A 21 -15.01 8.85 -0.58
N GLN A 22 -14.41 9.58 -1.52
CA GLN A 22 -14.08 9.03 -2.83
C GLN A 22 -13.03 7.93 -2.64
N SER A 23 -13.49 6.68 -2.58
CA SER A 23 -12.64 5.50 -2.72
C SER A 23 -12.09 5.52 -4.14
N THR A 24 -10.83 5.94 -4.30
CA THR A 24 -10.16 5.74 -5.59
C THR A 24 -9.50 4.37 -5.53
N PRO A 25 -9.57 3.59 -6.61
CA PRO A 25 -9.06 2.22 -6.62
C PRO A 25 -7.56 2.22 -6.28
N THR A 26 -7.16 1.19 -5.54
CA THR A 26 -5.75 0.96 -5.20
C THR A 26 -5.04 0.47 -6.44
N LYS A 27 -4.07 1.24 -6.93
CA LYS A 27 -3.24 0.84 -8.06
C LYS A 27 -2.27 -0.26 -7.62
N VAL A 28 -2.22 -1.38 -8.35
CA VAL A 28 -1.34 -2.51 -8.05
C VAL A 28 -0.37 -2.72 -9.21
N ILE A 29 0.93 -2.65 -8.94
CA ILE A 29 1.98 -2.88 -9.95
C ILE A 29 2.87 -4.03 -9.51
N VAL A 30 3.12 -4.98 -10.41
CA VAL A 30 4.03 -6.11 -10.21
C VAL A 30 5.39 -5.81 -10.80
N TYR A 31 6.44 -6.14 -10.06
CA TYR A 31 7.84 -6.08 -10.45
C TYR A 31 8.52 -7.42 -10.17
N PRO A 32 9.61 -7.74 -10.90
CA PRO A 32 10.41 -8.91 -10.56
C PRO A 32 11.23 -8.67 -9.28
N LEU A 33 11.75 -9.74 -8.67
CA LEU A 33 12.43 -9.68 -7.36
C LEU A 33 13.68 -8.80 -7.37
N GLU A 34 14.48 -8.83 -8.43
CA GLU A 34 15.70 -8.03 -8.58
C GLU A 34 15.43 -6.53 -8.51
N ALA A 35 14.19 -6.11 -8.80
CA ALA A 35 13.80 -4.71 -8.73
C ALA A 35 13.81 -4.18 -7.27
N VAL A 36 13.76 -5.04 -6.25
CA VAL A 36 13.90 -4.62 -4.85
C VAL A 36 15.23 -3.91 -4.62
N ILE A 37 16.35 -4.53 -5.01
CA ILE A 37 17.69 -4.00 -4.78
C ILE A 37 17.88 -2.71 -5.60
N ASP A 38 17.48 -2.75 -6.87
CA ASP A 38 17.64 -1.61 -7.78
C ASP A 38 16.78 -0.40 -7.37
N SER A 39 15.67 -0.61 -6.64
CA SER A 39 14.82 0.48 -6.15
C SER A 39 15.54 1.43 -5.18
N GLY A 40 16.56 0.93 -4.46
CA GLY A 40 17.40 1.72 -3.56
C GLY A 40 18.65 2.31 -4.24
N ALA A 41 19.10 1.69 -5.32
CA ALA A 41 20.35 2.05 -6.00
C ALA A 41 20.17 3.05 -7.15
N MET A 42 19.00 3.06 -7.81
CA MET A 42 18.76 3.83 -9.02
C MET A 42 17.90 5.08 -8.78
N SER A 43 18.03 6.06 -9.67
CA SER A 43 17.06 7.15 -9.74
C SER A 43 15.70 6.63 -10.23
N HIS A 44 14.62 7.32 -9.86
CA HIS A 44 13.26 6.96 -10.29
C HIS A 44 13.09 6.88 -11.82
N GLY A 45 13.80 7.72 -12.58
CA GLY A 45 13.77 7.67 -14.05
C GLY A 45 14.43 6.41 -14.61
N GLN A 46 15.60 6.05 -14.09
CA GLN A 46 16.31 4.82 -14.48
C GLN A 46 15.51 3.57 -14.09
N TYR A 47 14.98 3.56 -12.87
CA TYR A 47 14.17 2.47 -12.36
C TYR A 47 12.97 2.18 -13.27
N ARG A 48 12.17 3.21 -13.62
CA ARG A 48 11.01 3.04 -14.50
C ARG A 48 11.36 2.61 -15.92
N LYS A 49 12.53 3.01 -16.42
CA LYS A 49 13.01 2.59 -17.75
C LYS A 49 13.41 1.11 -17.74
N ARG A 50 14.03 0.65 -16.66
CA ARG A 50 14.50 -0.74 -16.51
C ARG A 50 13.35 -1.68 -16.14
N TYR A 51 12.49 -1.24 -15.25
CA TYR A 51 11.34 -1.98 -14.74
C TYR A 51 10.07 -1.16 -15.01
N PRO A 52 9.42 -1.36 -16.17
CA PRO A 52 8.16 -0.66 -16.48
C PRO A 52 7.03 -1.08 -15.52
N GLY A 53 7.12 -2.29 -14.97
CA GLY A 53 6.10 -2.90 -14.11
C GLY A 53 4.88 -3.36 -14.89
N ILE A 54 4.11 -4.28 -14.29
CA ILE A 54 2.85 -4.77 -14.86
C ILE A 54 1.71 -4.24 -14.01
N ASP A 55 0.80 -3.46 -14.60
CA ASP A 55 -0.40 -2.96 -13.92
C ASP A 55 -1.44 -4.08 -13.87
N VAL A 56 -1.74 -4.55 -12.66
CA VAL A 56 -2.68 -5.66 -12.41
C VAL A 56 -3.91 -5.20 -11.65
N THR A 57 -4.17 -3.88 -11.62
CA THR A 57 -5.24 -3.28 -10.83
C THR A 57 -6.61 -3.93 -11.10
N ASP A 58 -6.91 -4.27 -12.35
CA ASP A 58 -8.23 -4.78 -12.76
C ASP A 58 -8.30 -6.33 -12.82
N PHE A 59 -7.17 -7.02 -12.89
CA PHE A 59 -7.12 -8.46 -13.19
C PHE A 59 -6.49 -9.31 -12.07
N GLY A 60 -5.78 -8.69 -11.13
CA GLY A 60 -5.09 -9.40 -10.05
C GLY A 60 -3.80 -10.10 -10.47
N LEU A 61 -3.21 -10.85 -9.55
CA LEU A 61 -1.98 -11.61 -9.79
C LEU A 61 -2.25 -12.85 -10.64
N THR A 62 -1.30 -13.18 -11.51
CA THR A 62 -1.38 -14.28 -12.47
C THR A 62 -0.47 -15.45 -12.15
N ASP A 63 0.50 -15.27 -11.26
CA ASP A 63 1.53 -16.25 -10.99
C ASP A 63 1.57 -16.58 -9.51
N GLU A 64 1.56 -17.87 -9.17
CA GLU A 64 1.63 -18.34 -7.78
C GLU A 64 3.02 -18.15 -7.19
N GLY A 65 3.07 -17.97 -5.88
CA GLY A 65 4.32 -17.89 -5.13
C GLY A 65 4.31 -16.82 -4.04
N TRP A 66 5.49 -16.56 -3.51
CA TRP A 66 5.72 -15.53 -2.51
C TRP A 66 5.97 -14.18 -3.17
N TYR A 67 5.32 -13.16 -2.63
CA TYR A 67 5.51 -11.78 -3.04
C TYR A 67 5.87 -10.91 -1.84
N ILE A 68 6.73 -9.93 -2.08
CA ILE A 68 6.96 -8.83 -1.15
C ILE A 68 6.01 -7.70 -1.54
N ARG A 69 5.07 -7.39 -0.66
CA ARG A 69 4.06 -6.35 -0.84
C ARG A 69 4.49 -5.06 -0.16
N TYR A 70 4.82 -4.04 -0.94
CA TYR A 70 4.94 -2.66 -0.45
C TYR A 70 3.61 -1.93 -0.64
N THR A 71 3.08 -1.32 0.41
CA THR A 71 1.83 -0.55 0.36
C THR A 71 2.07 0.87 0.86
N HIS A 72 1.65 1.87 0.07
CA HIS A 72 1.61 3.26 0.51
C HIS A 72 0.39 3.98 -0.07
N GLN A 73 -0.50 4.44 0.82
CA GLN A 73 -1.77 5.07 0.43
C GLN A 73 -2.59 4.16 -0.51
N LYS A 74 -2.77 4.57 -1.77
CA LYS A 74 -3.56 3.85 -2.78
C LYS A 74 -2.68 3.21 -3.85
N LEU A 75 -1.45 2.86 -3.47
CA LEU A 75 -0.45 2.25 -4.33
C LEU A 75 0.11 1.01 -3.64
N VAL A 76 0.11 -0.09 -4.37
CA VAL A 76 0.68 -1.37 -3.96
C VAL A 76 1.69 -1.79 -5.01
N TYR A 77 2.90 -2.12 -4.56
CA TYR A 77 3.91 -2.79 -5.36
C TYR A 77 4.08 -4.22 -4.88
N MET A 78 4.06 -5.15 -5.81
CA MET A 78 4.27 -6.57 -5.59
C MET A 78 5.60 -6.94 -6.23
N PHE A 79 6.57 -7.41 -5.45
CA PHE A 79 7.83 -7.93 -5.99
C PHE A 79 7.79 -9.45 -5.92
N GLY A 80 7.89 -10.13 -7.07
CA GLY A 80 7.76 -11.58 -7.15
C GLY A 80 7.27 -12.08 -8.51
N PRO A 81 6.83 -13.34 -8.60
CA PRO A 81 6.81 -14.33 -7.50
C PRO A 81 8.21 -14.90 -7.17
N SER A 82 8.37 -15.40 -5.95
CA SER A 82 9.47 -16.27 -5.51
C SER A 82 8.93 -17.63 -5.08
N ASP A 83 9.62 -18.71 -5.41
CA ASP A 83 9.37 -20.03 -4.84
C ASP A 83 10.03 -20.21 -3.46
N ASP A 84 11.09 -19.45 -3.19
CA ASP A 84 11.81 -19.44 -1.93
C ASP A 84 11.31 -18.33 -0.98
N LEU A 85 10.77 -18.76 0.17
CA LEU A 85 10.32 -17.87 1.25
C LEU A 85 11.49 -17.20 1.98
N GLU A 86 12.61 -17.89 2.15
CA GLU A 86 13.76 -17.33 2.86
C GLU A 86 14.42 -16.23 2.02
N TYR A 87 14.61 -16.48 0.73
CA TYR A 87 15.05 -15.43 -0.20
C TYR A 87 14.11 -14.21 -0.19
N SER A 88 12.79 -14.45 -0.12
CA SER A 88 11.80 -13.37 0.01
C SER A 88 11.94 -12.58 1.33
N ARG A 89 12.35 -13.22 2.42
CA ARG A 89 12.62 -12.56 3.71
C ARG A 89 13.88 -11.70 3.66
N GLU A 90 14.94 -12.20 3.05
CA GLU A 90 16.17 -11.44 2.84
C GLU A 90 15.90 -10.18 2.03
N LEU A 91 15.23 -10.31 0.88
CA LEU A 91 14.86 -9.15 0.06
C LEU A 91 13.87 -8.22 0.76
N LYS A 92 12.94 -8.73 1.56
CA LYS A 92 12.07 -7.88 2.39
C LYS A 92 12.90 -7.02 3.36
N ALA A 93 13.91 -7.59 4.01
CA ALA A 93 14.76 -6.84 4.94
C ALA A 93 15.51 -5.71 4.19
N VAL A 94 16.04 -6.01 3.01
CA VAL A 94 16.65 -4.98 2.13
C VAL A 94 15.65 -3.87 1.79
N LEU A 95 14.41 -4.22 1.42
CA LEU A 95 13.37 -3.23 1.11
C LEU A 95 12.99 -2.38 2.34
N GLU A 96 13.00 -2.96 3.54
CA GLU A 96 12.77 -2.23 4.78
C GLU A 96 13.86 -1.19 5.05
N GLU A 97 15.14 -1.52 4.82
CA GLU A 97 16.25 -0.57 4.94
C GLU A 97 16.15 0.56 3.91
N ILE A 98 15.83 0.23 2.65
CA ILE A 98 15.58 1.21 1.59
C ILE A 98 14.43 2.14 1.99
N ARG A 99 13.32 1.58 2.50
CA ARG A 99 12.16 2.35 2.98
C ARG A 99 12.56 3.27 4.12
N LEU A 100 13.30 2.81 5.12
CA LEU A 100 13.75 3.64 6.23
C LEU A 100 14.57 4.83 5.74
N SER A 101 15.51 4.59 4.83
CA SER A 101 16.31 5.64 4.19
C SER A 101 15.45 6.64 3.40
N ALA A 102 14.42 6.16 2.71
CA ALA A 102 13.48 7.01 1.99
C ALA A 102 12.58 7.83 2.93
N VAL A 103 12.15 7.27 4.07
CA VAL A 103 11.35 7.95 5.10
C VAL A 103 12.12 9.10 5.73
N LEU A 104 13.43 8.94 5.96
CA LEU A 104 14.29 10.02 6.47
C LEU A 104 14.31 11.23 5.52
N LYS A 105 14.28 10.98 4.20
CA LYS A 105 14.22 12.04 3.17
C LYS A 105 12.82 12.59 2.97
N ASN A 106 11.78 11.75 3.14
CA ASN A 106 10.38 12.11 2.97
C ASN A 106 9.50 11.45 4.04
N PRO A 107 9.24 12.15 5.16
CA PRO A 107 8.49 11.59 6.30
C PRO A 107 7.06 11.15 5.98
N LYS A 108 6.46 11.62 4.87
CA LYS A 108 5.12 11.17 4.44
C LYS A 108 5.05 9.68 4.17
N LEU A 109 6.19 9.07 3.81
CA LEU A 109 6.31 7.64 3.55
C LEU A 109 6.26 6.79 4.83
N SER A 110 6.28 7.38 6.02
CA SER A 110 6.31 6.64 7.31
C SER A 110 5.16 5.67 7.49
N SER A 111 3.99 5.99 6.92
CA SER A 111 2.79 5.14 6.90
C SER A 111 2.86 3.95 5.93
N SER A 112 3.91 3.85 5.12
CA SER A 112 4.09 2.71 4.21
C SER A 112 4.42 1.42 4.96
N LYS A 113 3.95 0.30 4.41
CA LYS A 113 4.10 -1.05 5.00
C LYS A 113 4.76 -1.99 4.00
N ILE A 114 5.53 -2.94 4.52
CA ILE A 114 6.14 -4.03 3.74
C ILE A 114 5.75 -5.36 4.40
N GLU A 115 5.19 -6.27 3.62
CA GLU A 115 4.71 -7.58 4.08
C GLU A 115 5.11 -8.67 3.07
N ILE A 116 5.26 -9.92 3.53
CA ILE A 116 5.33 -11.07 2.62
C ILE A 116 3.94 -11.68 2.52
N VAL A 117 3.51 -11.98 1.31
CA VAL A 117 2.23 -12.61 1.03
C VAL A 117 2.43 -13.81 0.11
N LYS A 118 1.66 -14.88 0.35
CA LYS A 118 1.58 -16.02 -0.56
C LYS A 118 0.37 -15.82 -1.47
N PHE A 119 0.57 -15.99 -2.77
CA PHE A 119 -0.52 -16.08 -3.72
C PHE A 119 -0.62 -17.51 -4.25
N GLU A 120 -1.81 -18.08 -4.17
CA GLU A 120 -2.15 -19.43 -4.63
C GLU A 120 -3.54 -19.38 -5.27
N PHE A 121 -3.71 -20.06 -6.40
CA PHE A 121 -5.00 -20.23 -7.04
C PHE A 121 -5.85 -21.18 -6.21
N SER A 122 -7.02 -20.72 -5.80
CA SER A 122 -8.03 -21.57 -5.19
C SER A 122 -8.89 -22.18 -6.29
N PHE A 123 -8.58 -23.40 -6.72
CA PHE A 123 -9.51 -24.21 -7.50
C PHE A 123 -10.51 -24.84 -6.54
N ALA A 124 -11.69 -24.25 -6.38
CA ALA A 124 -12.79 -24.93 -5.71
C ALA A 124 -13.23 -26.11 -6.59
N SER A 125 -13.00 -27.34 -6.14
CA SER A 125 -13.56 -28.53 -6.77
C SER A 125 -15.08 -28.51 -6.57
N ASN A 126 -15.84 -28.31 -7.64
CA ASN A 126 -17.28 -28.63 -7.69
C ASN A 126 -17.48 -30.12 -7.94
#